data_AF-A0A533SD11-F1
#
_entry.id   AF-A0A533SD11-F1
#
_cell.length_a   1.000
_cell.length_b   1.000
_cell.length_c   1.000
_cell.angle_alpha   90.00
_cell.angle_beta   90.00
_cell.angle_gamma   90.00
#
_symmetry.space_group_name_H-M   'P 1'
#
loop_
_entity.id
_entity.type
_entity.pdbx_description
1 polymer ?
#
loop_
_entity_poly.entity_id
_entity_poly.type
_entity_poly.pdbx_seq_one_letter_code
_entity_poly.pdbx_strand_id
1 'polypeptide(L)' 'MNIEQRKSVIQEKLESTGDTITTWSKKNKLDHRLVIDLIDGKFHGTRGVTLKTRMQLEEFFGNIF' A
#
# COMPACT_ATOMS: atom_id res chain seq x y z
N MET A 1 1.39 -3.31 -13.02
CA MET A 1 0.16 -2.49 -12.94
C MET A 1 0.56 -1.00 -12.98
N ASN A 2 -0.25 -0.12 -13.57
CA ASN A 2 0.03 1.32 -13.54
C ASN A 2 -0.44 1.97 -12.21
N ILE A 3 0.00 3.20 -11.92
CA ILE A 3 -0.29 3.87 -10.63
C ILE A 3 -1.80 4.11 -10.45
N GLU A 4 -2.51 4.51 -11.50
CA GLU A 4 -3.96 4.78 -11.45
C GLU A 4 -4.76 3.50 -11.11
N GLN A 5 -4.46 2.39 -11.77
CA GLN A 5 -5.05 1.08 -11.47
C GLN A 5 -4.72 0.64 -10.05
N ARG A 6 -3.48 0.87 -9.59
CA ARG A 6 -3.07 0.59 -8.21
C ARG A 6 -3.94 1.33 -7.20
N LYS A 7 -4.11 2.63 -7.40
CA LYS A 7 -4.92 3.48 -6.52
C LYS A 7 -6.38 3.02 -6.52
N SER A 8 -6.93 2.67 -7.69
CA SER A 8 -8.29 2.15 -7.80
C SER A 8 -8.49 0.85 -7.01
N VAL A 9 -7.60 -0.14 -7.15
CA VAL A 9 -7.69 -1.42 -6.43
C VAL A 9 -7.57 -1.21 -4.91
N ILE A 10 -6.64 -0.36 -4.48
CA ILE A 10 -6.45 -0.04 -3.06
C ILE A 10 -7.69 0.65 -2.50
N GLN A 11 -8.24 1.63 -3.23
CA GLN A 11 -9.42 2.37 -2.81
C GLN A 11 -10.63 1.45 -2.66
N GLU A 12 -10.94 0.62 -3.66
CA GLU A 12 -12.06 -0.34 -3.62
C GLU A 12 -11.94 -1.31 -2.43
N LYS A 13 -10.73 -1.81 -2.16
CA LYS A 13 -10.48 -2.72 -1.04
C LYS A 13 -10.63 -2.03 0.32
N LEU A 14 -10.22 -0.77 0.42
CA LEU A 14 -10.39 0.04 1.64
C LEU A 14 -11.85 0.39 1.88
N GLU A 15 -12.58 0.77 0.83
CA GLU A 15 -14.02 1.04 0.90
C GLU A 15 -14.81 -0.18 1.38
N SER A 16 -14.51 -1.37 0.83
CA SER A 16 -15.15 -2.62 1.27
C SER A 16 -14.84 -3.02 2.70
N THR A 17 -13.74 -2.53 3.28
CA THR A 17 -13.38 -2.79 4.69
C THR A 17 -13.74 -1.64 5.63
N GLY A 18 -14.30 -0.54 5.11
CA GLY A 18 -14.61 0.66 5.88
C GLY A 18 -13.36 1.35 6.45
N ASP A 19 -12.21 1.15 5.83
CA ASP A 19 -10.94 1.73 6.22
C ASP A 19 -10.47 2.81 5.23
N THR A 20 -9.50 3.61 5.66
CA THR A 20 -8.73 4.54 4.81
C THR A 20 -7.27 4.08 4.80
N ILE A 21 -6.46 4.58 3.86
CA ILE A 21 -5.01 4.30 3.86
C ILE A 21 -4.40 4.67 5.21
N THR A 22 -4.86 5.76 5.83
CA THR A 22 -4.41 6.24 7.13
C THR A 22 -4.79 5.29 8.28
N THR A 23 -6.04 4.83 8.34
CA THR A 23 -6.46 3.91 9.41
C THR A 23 -5.85 2.53 9.21
N TRP A 24 -5.78 2.03 7.98
CA TRP A 24 -5.16 0.75 7.64
C TRP A 24 -3.67 0.74 7.96
N SER A 25 -2.91 1.75 7.55
CA SER A 25 -1.47 1.85 7.86
C SER A 25 -1.24 1.88 9.37
N LYS A 26 -2.03 2.65 10.12
CA LYS A 26 -1.95 2.71 11.58
C LYS A 26 -2.26 1.36 12.25
N LYS A 27 -3.31 0.65 11.81
CA LYS A 27 -3.66 -0.69 12.32
C LYS A 27 -2.53 -1.69 12.10
N ASN A 28 -1.86 -1.62 10.95
CA ASN A 28 -0.76 -2.50 10.58
C ASN A 28 0.62 -2.03 11.07
N LYS A 29 0.68 -0.96 11.88
CA LYS A 29 1.92 -0.34 12.39
C LYS A 29 2.90 0.03 11.27
N LEU A 30 2.35 0.46 10.13
CA LEU A 30 3.09 0.91 8.97
C LEU A 30 3.23 2.44 8.98
N ASP A 31 4.37 2.93 8.49
CA ASP A 31 4.54 4.35 8.24
C ASP A 31 3.64 4.79 7.08
N HIS A 32 2.74 5.73 7.36
CA HIS A 32 1.77 6.22 6.39
C HIS A 32 2.42 6.87 5.16
N ARG A 33 3.52 7.63 5.35
CA ARG A 33 4.25 8.25 4.23
C ARG A 33 4.90 7.18 3.38
N LEU A 34 5.50 6.18 4.00
CA LEU A 34 6.11 5.05 3.29
C LEU A 34 5.09 4.30 2.43
N VAL A 35 3.88 4.09 2.95
CA VAL A 35 2.77 3.47 2.20
C VAL A 35 2.39 4.32 0.99
N ILE A 36 2.19 5.64 1.15
CA ILE A 36 1.87 6.53 0.04
C ILE A 36 2.97 6.53 -1.02
N ASP A 37 4.23 6.68 -0.60
CA ASP A 37 5.37 6.73 -1.50
C ASP A 37 5.57 5.42 -2.27
N LEU A 38 5.23 4.28 -1.65
CA LEU A 38 5.16 2.99 -2.33
C LEU A 38 4.05 3.00 -3.38
N ILE A 39 2.82 3.37 -3.02
CA ILE A 39 1.68 3.41 -3.94
C ILE A 39 1.98 4.29 -5.15
N ASP A 40 2.57 5.47 -4.92
CA ASP A 40 2.99 6.41 -5.96
C ASP A 40 4.21 5.93 -6.78
N GLY A 41 4.81 4.79 -6.43
CA GLY A 41 5.90 4.19 -7.18
C GLY A 41 7.26 4.89 -7.01
N LYS A 42 7.44 5.69 -5.96
CA LYS A 42 8.66 6.48 -5.72
C LYS A 42 9.87 5.64 -5.30
N PHE A 43 9.69 4.35 -5.01
CA PHE A 43 10.78 3.45 -4.63
C PHE A 43 11.19 2.53 -5.77
N HIS A 44 12.39 2.74 -6.31
CA HIS A 44 13.06 1.82 -7.23
C HIS A 44 14.09 0.98 -6.46
N GLY A 45 13.78 -0.29 -6.21
CA GLY A 45 14.68 -1.21 -5.49
C GLY A 45 14.50 -1.18 -3.97
N THR A 46 13.41 -1.77 -3.49
CA THR A 46 13.05 -1.78 -2.05
C THR A 46 13.87 -2.80 -1.26
N ARG A 47 14.56 -2.35 -0.21
CA ARG A 47 15.23 -3.20 0.80
C ARG A 47 14.78 -2.80 2.19
N GLY A 48 14.90 -3.73 3.15
CA GLY A 48 14.62 -3.46 4.56
C GLY A 48 13.14 -3.18 4.84
N VAL A 49 12.85 -2.07 5.54
CA VAL A 49 11.50 -1.69 5.99
C VAL A 49 10.55 -1.53 4.79
N THR A 50 11.01 -0.94 3.70
CA THR A 50 10.20 -0.72 2.49
C THR A 50 9.77 -2.04 1.82
N LEU A 51 10.63 -3.06 1.83
CA LEU A 51 10.28 -4.39 1.31
C LEU A 51 9.20 -5.05 2.18
N LYS A 52 9.32 -4.96 3.51
CA LYS A 52 8.32 -5.49 4.44
C LYS A 52 6.96 -4.80 4.23
N THR A 53 6.95 -3.47 4.11
CA THR A 53 5.73 -2.71 3.84
C THR A 53 5.12 -3.08 2.49
N ARG A 54 5.94 -3.27 1.44
CA ARG A 54 5.47 -3.77 0.15
C ARG A 54 4.81 -5.14 0.26
N MET A 55 5.43 -6.09 0.95
CA MET A 55 4.86 -7.44 1.13
C MET A 55 3.51 -7.39 1.86
N GLN A 56 3.38 -6.57 2.90
CA GLN A 56 2.10 -6.40 3.61
C GLN A 56 1.03 -5.72 2.74
N LEU A 57 1.42 -4.80 1.86
CA LEU A 57 0.53 -4.24 0.86
C LEU A 57 0.05 -5.33 -0.12
N GLU A 58 0.96 -6.16 -0.63
CA GLU A 58 0.61 -7.24 -1.56
C GLU A 58 -0.26 -8.32 -0.90
N GLU A 59 -0.05 -8.62 0.38
CA GLU A 59 -0.85 -9.57 1.14
C GLU A 59 -2.31 -9.11 1.31
N PHE A 60 -2.52 -7.82 1.56
CA PHE A 60 -3.87 -7.28 1.80
C PHE A 60 -4.59 -6.84 0.52
N PHE A 61 -3.88 -6.18 -0.39
CA PHE A 61 -4.42 -5.60 -1.63
C PHE A 61 -4.28 -6.51 -2.86
N GLY A 62 -3.56 -7.63 -2.73
CA GLY A 62 -3.22 -8.51 -3.86
C GLY A 62 -1.98 -8.04 -4.61
N ASN A 63 -1.66 -8.70 -5.72
CA ASN A 63 -0.44 -8.41 -6.49
C ASN A 63 -0.53 -7.05 -7.20
N ILE A 64 -0.10 -5.99 -6.50
CA ILE A 64 -0.25 -4.60 -6.94
C ILE A 64 1.06 -3.92 -7.40
N PHE A 65 2.22 -4.59 -7.28
CA PHE A 65 3.53 -4.02 -7.62
C PHE A 65 4.28 -4.81 -8.68
#